data_AF-A0A1G5QZ40-F1
#
_entry.id   AF-A0A1G5QZ40-F1
#
_cell.length_a   1.000
_cell.length_b   1.000
_cell.length_c   1.000
_cell.angle_alpha   90.00
_cell.angle_beta   90.00
_cell.angle_gamma   90.00
#
_symmetry.space_group_name_H-M   'P 1'
#
loop_
_entity.id
_entity.type
_entity.pdbx_description
1 polymer ?
#
loop_
_entity_poly.entity_id
_entity_poly.type
_entity_poly.pdbx_seq_one_letter_code
_entity_poly.pdbx_strand_id
1 'polypeptide(L)'
;MHIDATFVPMSPGKLLINPKKVLKVPELFKGWDVLHAPEPVIPDNHPLYMTSKWINMNILMLDEKRVIVEKQDEPMIAAMKRWGFTPIPCNFRNFNSFGGSFHCATVNVRRRGSLQSYLD
;
A
#
# COMPACT_ATOMS: atom_id res chain seq x y z
N MET A 1 -5.60 9.25 -10.41
CA MET A 1 -6.90 9.26 -9.70
C MET A 1 -6.80 8.27 -8.55
N HIS A 2 -7.65 8.37 -7.51
CA HIS A 2 -7.66 7.52 -6.29
C HIS A 2 -6.49 7.76 -5.29
N ILE A 3 -6.77 7.47 -4.02
CA ILE A 3 -5.90 7.78 -2.87
C ILE A 3 -5.08 6.55 -2.39
N ASP A 4 -5.49 5.35 -2.78
CA ASP A 4 -4.98 4.04 -2.37
C ASP A 4 -3.63 3.64 -3.00
N ALA A 5 -2.99 4.55 -3.73
CA ALA A 5 -1.58 4.50 -4.13
C ALA A 5 -0.82 5.77 -3.69
N THR A 6 -1.34 6.43 -2.65
CA THR A 6 -0.84 7.71 -2.12
C THR A 6 -0.78 7.70 -0.60
N PHE A 7 -1.84 7.21 0.05
CA PHE A 7 -2.03 7.27 1.49
C PHE A 7 -2.78 6.00 1.94
N VAL A 8 -2.08 5.10 2.63
CA VAL A 8 -2.56 3.72 2.88
C VAL A 8 -2.44 3.39 4.38
N PRO A 9 -3.54 3.48 5.14
CA PRO A 9 -3.58 2.97 6.52
C PRO A 9 -3.37 1.45 6.54
N MET A 10 -2.44 0.98 7.36
CA MET A 10 -1.96 -0.41 7.34
C MET A 10 -2.45 -1.21 8.54
N SER A 11 -2.27 -0.65 9.72
CA SER A 11 -2.71 -1.18 11.01
C SER A 11 -2.96 0.02 11.94
N PRO A 12 -3.55 -0.17 13.14
CA PRO A 12 -3.65 0.90 14.12
C PRO A 12 -2.30 1.60 14.33
N GLY A 13 -2.26 2.91 14.12
CA GLY A 13 -1.05 3.71 14.29
C GLY A 13 0.02 3.56 13.20
N LYS A 14 -0.20 2.80 12.10
CA LYS A 14 0.76 2.65 11.00
C LYS A 14 0.21 3.11 9.66
N LEU A 15 0.97 3.96 8.99
CA LEU A 15 0.58 4.60 7.73
C LEU A 15 1.68 4.51 6.68
N LEU A 16 1.34 3.96 5.51
CA LEU A 16 2.22 3.97 4.33
C LEU A 16 1.87 5.18 3.44
N ILE A 17 2.87 6.00 3.10
CA ILE A 17 2.66 7.19 2.27
C ILE A 17 3.54 7.21 1.03
N ASN A 18 3.05 7.87 -0.01
CA ASN A 18 3.79 8.12 -1.23
C ASN A 18 4.70 9.34 -1.02
N PRO A 19 6.04 9.17 -1.05
CA PRO A 19 6.97 10.24 -0.73
C PRO A 19 6.97 11.38 -1.75
N LYS A 20 6.42 11.18 -2.96
CA LYS A 20 6.34 12.20 -4.01
C LYS A 20 5.07 13.04 -3.94
N LYS A 21 4.01 12.52 -3.31
CA LYS A 21 2.69 13.16 -3.25
C LYS A 21 2.35 13.70 -1.85
N VAL A 22 2.89 13.07 -0.80
CA VAL A 22 2.70 13.50 0.58
C VAL A 22 4.03 14.04 1.10
N LEU A 23 4.28 15.32 0.83
CA LEU A 23 5.53 15.99 1.22
C LEU A 23 5.58 16.31 2.71
N LYS A 24 4.41 16.51 3.33
CA LYS A 24 4.24 16.71 4.77
C LYS A 24 3.12 15.79 5.25
N VAL A 25 3.41 14.98 6.28
CA VAL A 25 2.39 14.17 6.96
C VAL A 25 1.39 15.12 7.65
N PRO A 26 0.07 14.96 7.46
CA PRO A 26 -0.90 15.78 8.16
C PRO A 26 -0.76 15.64 9.68
N GLU A 27 -0.85 16.75 10.41
CA GLU A 27 -0.69 16.77 11.88
C GLU A 27 -1.68 15.84 12.62
N LEU A 28 -2.81 15.53 11.97
CA LEU A 28 -3.79 14.55 12.44
C LEU A 28 -3.17 13.17 12.73
N PHE A 29 -2.09 12.81 12.05
CA PHE A 29 -1.37 11.54 12.23
C PHE A 29 -0.14 11.68 13.13
N LYS A 30 -0.06 12.74 13.95
CA LYS A 30 1.01 12.88 14.94
C LYS A 30 1.00 11.68 15.88
N GLY A 31 2.18 11.09 16.08
CA GLY A 31 2.34 9.87 16.90
C GLY A 31 2.12 8.56 16.16
N TRP A 32 1.61 8.60 14.93
CA TRP A 32 1.61 7.41 14.07
C TRP A 32 3.02 7.12 13.53
N ASP A 33 3.32 5.84 13.37
CA ASP A 33 4.50 5.35 12.68
C ASP A 33 4.24 5.41 11.17
N VAL A 34 5.02 6.23 10.48
CA VAL A 34 4.81 6.53 9.06
C VAL A 34 5.97 5.99 8.23
N LEU A 35 5.65 5.09 7.29
CA LEU A 35 6.59 4.59 6.31
C LEU A 35 6.41 5.32 4.99
N HIS A 36 7.50 5.89 4.48
CA HIS A 36 7.57 6.34 3.10
C HIS A 36 7.79 5.12 2.21
N ALA A 37 6.91 4.92 1.24
CA ALA A 37 7.02 3.79 0.32
C ALA A 37 8.36 3.82 -0.44
N PRO A 38 9.01 2.66 -0.65
CA PRO A 38 10.18 2.57 -1.49
C PRO A 38 9.83 2.87 -2.96
N GLU A 39 10.84 3.29 -3.73
CA GLU A 39 10.67 3.58 -5.15
C GLU A 39 10.22 2.30 -5.90
N PRO A 40 9.23 2.37 -6.80
CA PRO A 40 8.75 1.21 -7.54
C PRO A 40 9.80 0.69 -8.52
N VAL A 41 9.84 -0.63 -8.71
CA VAL A 41 10.80 -1.31 -9.61
C VAL A 41 10.18 -1.79 -10.92
N ILE A 42 8.91 -1.44 -11.18
CA ILE A 42 8.26 -1.81 -12.44
C ILE A 42 8.99 -1.14 -13.64
N PRO A 43 9.34 -1.89 -14.70
CA PRO A 43 10.05 -1.34 -15.86
C PRO A 43 9.31 -0.18 -16.55
N ASP A 44 10.03 0.79 -17.12
CA ASP A 44 9.43 1.90 -17.87
C ASP A 44 8.67 1.46 -19.11
N ASN A 45 9.07 0.34 -19.72
CA ASN A 45 8.41 -0.21 -20.90
C ASN A 45 7.18 -1.06 -20.57
N HIS A 46 6.86 -1.28 -19.29
CA HIS A 46 5.64 -2.01 -18.90
C HIS A 46 4.41 -1.11 -19.10
N PRO A 47 3.38 -1.53 -19.85
CA PRO A 47 2.22 -0.68 -20.11
C PRO A 47 1.42 -0.45 -18.83
N LEU A 48 1.15 0.82 -18.51
CA LEU A 48 0.25 1.25 -17.44
C LEU A 48 -0.72 2.30 -17.99
N TYR A 49 -1.95 1.91 -18.32
CA TYR A 49 -2.86 2.78 -19.07
C TYR A 49 -3.54 3.85 -18.20
N MET A 50 -3.81 3.52 -16.93
CA MET A 50 -4.65 4.36 -16.06
C MET A 50 -4.01 4.65 -14.68
N THR A 51 -2.76 4.22 -14.48
CA THR A 51 -2.07 4.37 -13.20
C THR A 51 -0.59 4.70 -13.37
N SER A 52 0.05 5.10 -12.27
CA SER A 52 1.49 5.35 -12.20
C SER A 52 2.24 4.13 -11.67
N LYS A 53 3.57 4.14 -11.76
CA LYS A 53 4.43 3.11 -11.15
C LYS A 53 4.23 2.93 -9.64
N TRP A 54 3.74 3.95 -8.94
CA TRP A 54 3.36 3.89 -7.52
C TRP A 54 2.21 2.91 -7.22
N ILE A 55 1.70 2.21 -8.22
CA ILE A 55 0.77 1.09 -8.06
C ILE A 55 1.33 -0.04 -7.17
N ASN A 56 2.64 -0.08 -6.91
CA ASN A 56 3.23 -0.97 -5.91
C ASN A 56 2.71 -0.73 -4.47
N MET A 57 2.24 0.48 -4.16
CA MET A 57 1.59 0.83 -2.90
C MET A 57 0.15 0.32 -2.79
N ASN A 58 -0.45 -0.15 -3.88
CA ASN A 58 -1.85 -0.57 -3.92
C ASN A 58 -1.99 -2.02 -3.39
N ILE A 59 -1.62 -2.17 -2.13
CA ILE A 59 -1.51 -3.43 -1.38
C ILE A 59 -2.81 -3.77 -0.65
N LEU A 60 -2.97 -5.02 -0.24
CA LEU A 60 -4.16 -5.46 0.50
C LEU A 60 -3.79 -6.05 1.87
N MET A 61 -4.26 -5.40 2.94
CA MET A 61 -4.16 -5.94 4.30
C MET A 61 -5.18 -7.04 4.53
N LEU A 62 -4.73 -8.24 4.93
CA LEU A 62 -5.62 -9.33 5.35
C LEU A 62 -5.98 -9.23 6.84
N ASP A 63 -5.03 -8.76 7.64
CA ASP A 63 -5.16 -8.36 9.03
C ASP A 63 -4.03 -7.36 9.36
N GLU A 64 -3.83 -7.03 10.64
CA GLU A 64 -2.83 -6.06 11.08
C GLU A 64 -1.38 -6.50 10.87
N LYS A 65 -1.13 -7.75 10.44
CA LYS A 65 0.23 -8.28 10.20
C LYS A 65 0.44 -8.75 8.77
N ARG A 66 -0.56 -9.33 8.12
CA ARG A 66 -0.42 -9.95 6.79
C ARG A 66 -0.84 -8.99 5.67
N VAL A 67 0.03 -8.81 4.69
CA VAL A 67 -0.16 -7.89 3.57
C VAL A 67 0.12 -8.57 2.24
N ILE A 68 -0.79 -8.48 1.27
CA ILE A 68 -0.52 -8.91 -0.11
C ILE A 68 0.22 -7.79 -0.84
N VAL A 69 1.33 -8.15 -1.47
CA VAL A 69 2.21 -7.23 -2.21
C VAL A 69 2.59 -7.82 -3.57
N GLU A 70 2.98 -6.97 -4.52
CA GLU A 70 3.35 -7.42 -5.85
C GLU A 70 4.66 -8.20 -5.79
N LYS A 71 4.67 -9.44 -6.33
CA LYS A 71 5.77 -10.39 -6.16
C LYS A 71 7.11 -9.87 -6.67
N GLN A 72 7.09 -9.07 -7.73
CA GLN A 72 8.30 -8.56 -8.35
C GLN A 72 8.71 -7.18 -7.80
N ASP A 73 8.05 -6.65 -6.76
CA ASP A 73 8.48 -5.45 -6.03
C ASP A 73 9.24 -5.82 -4.74
N GLU A 74 10.50 -6.24 -4.93
CA GLU A 74 11.40 -6.64 -3.84
C GLU A 74 11.62 -5.54 -2.79
N PRO A 75 11.79 -4.25 -3.16
CA PRO A 75 11.90 -3.18 -2.16
C PRO A 75 10.67 -3.07 -1.27
N MET A 76 9.45 -3.14 -1.83
CA MET A 76 8.22 -3.13 -1.05
C MET A 76 8.13 -4.34 -0.12
N ILE A 77 8.44 -5.55 -0.62
CA ILE A 77 8.48 -6.77 0.19
C ILE A 77 9.45 -6.61 1.37
N ALA A 78 10.67 -6.12 1.10
CA ALA A 78 11.69 -5.96 2.13
C ALA A 78 11.32 -4.87 3.15
N ALA A 79 10.72 -3.77 2.70
CA ALA A 79 10.21 -2.71 3.58
C ALA A 79 9.12 -3.25 4.52
N MET A 80 8.15 -4.00 3.99
CA MET A 80 7.10 -4.61 4.81
C MET A 80 7.66 -5.57 5.87
N LYS A 81 8.62 -6.43 5.51
CA LYS A 81 9.29 -7.33 6.47
C LYS A 81 10.01 -6.55 7.58
N ARG A 82 10.83 -5.56 7.22
CA ARG A 82 11.55 -4.74 8.20
C ARG A 82 10.61 -3.97 9.12
N TRP A 83 9.45 -3.59 8.62
CA TRP A 83 8.46 -2.81 9.36
C TRP A 83 7.51 -3.66 10.22
N GLY A 84 7.74 -4.98 10.27
CA GLY A 84 7.02 -5.92 11.15
C GLY A 84 5.83 -6.63 10.51
N PHE A 85 5.61 -6.45 9.21
CA PHE A 85 4.56 -7.14 8.47
C PHE A 85 5.04 -8.47 7.87
N THR A 86 4.08 -9.34 7.58
CA THR A 86 4.26 -10.61 6.85
C THR A 86 3.75 -10.44 5.42
N PRO A 87 4.60 -10.06 4.45
CA PRO A 87 4.17 -9.93 3.07
C PRO A 87 3.87 -11.29 2.45
N ILE A 88 2.81 -11.33 1.64
CA ILE A 88 2.36 -12.45 0.82
C ILE A 88 2.55 -12.03 -0.64
N PRO A 89 3.68 -12.40 -1.28
CA PRO A 89 3.98 -11.98 -2.63
C PRO A 89 3.04 -12.66 -3.63
N CYS A 90 2.37 -11.88 -4.47
CA CYS A 90 1.52 -12.38 -5.56
C CYS A 90 1.88 -11.69 -6.88
N ASN A 91 2.07 -12.45 -7.96
CA ASN A 91 2.36 -11.85 -9.26
C ASN A 91 1.07 -11.26 -9.83
N PHE A 92 1.05 -9.93 -9.98
CA PHE A 92 -0.13 -9.19 -10.41
C PHE A 92 0.18 -8.13 -11.46
N ARG A 93 1.41 -8.13 -11.99
CA ARG A 93 1.95 -7.05 -12.84
C ARG A 93 1.15 -6.82 -14.13
N ASN A 94 0.63 -7.88 -14.73
CA ASN A 94 -0.21 -7.75 -15.92
C ASN A 94 -1.57 -7.10 -15.60
N PHE A 95 -2.12 -7.33 -14.40
CA PHE A 95 -3.34 -6.65 -13.97
C PHE A 95 -3.10 -5.15 -13.72
N ASN A 96 -1.90 -4.77 -13.24
CA ASN A 96 -1.53 -3.36 -13.02
C ASN A 96 -1.73 -2.48 -14.26
N SER A 97 -1.59 -3.05 -15.47
CA SER A 97 -1.84 -2.34 -16.73
C SER A 97 -3.25 -1.78 -16.83
N PHE A 98 -4.24 -2.46 -16.23
CA PHE A 98 -5.64 -2.04 -16.18
C PHE A 98 -5.95 -1.04 -15.05
N GLY A 99 -4.93 -0.42 -14.45
CA GLY A 99 -5.10 0.75 -13.59
C GLY A 99 -5.26 0.48 -12.09
N GLY A 100 -5.11 -0.76 -11.65
CA GLY A 100 -5.28 -1.14 -10.25
C GLY A 100 -4.36 -2.28 -9.83
N SER A 101 -4.24 -2.53 -8.52
CA SER A 101 -3.61 -3.73 -7.97
C SER A 101 -4.56 -4.32 -6.92
N PHE A 102 -4.05 -4.96 -5.87
CA PHE A 102 -4.84 -5.74 -4.93
C PHE A 102 -5.96 -4.95 -4.25
N HIS A 103 -5.70 -3.72 -3.81
CA HIS A 103 -6.74 -2.89 -3.20
C HIS A 103 -7.81 -2.49 -4.23
N CYS A 104 -7.42 -2.00 -5.41
CA CYS A 104 -8.39 -1.65 -6.44
C CYS A 104 -9.20 -2.85 -6.96
N ALA A 105 -8.60 -4.05 -6.97
CA ALA A 105 -9.23 -5.27 -7.48
C ALA A 105 -10.16 -5.94 -6.45
N THR A 106 -10.29 -5.40 -5.25
CA THR A 106 -11.06 -6.02 -4.17
C THR A 106 -11.99 -5.03 -3.47
N VAL A 107 -13.02 -5.58 -2.82
CA VAL A 107 -13.90 -4.84 -1.92
C VAL A 107 -14.05 -5.66 -0.64
N ASN A 108 -13.66 -5.07 0.49
CA ASN A 108 -13.62 -5.74 1.79
C ASN A 108 -15.04 -5.80 2.41
N VAL A 109 -15.87 -6.75 2.00
CA VAL A 109 -17.27 -6.84 2.47
C VAL A 109 -17.42 -7.16 3.96
N ARG A 110 -16.42 -7.80 4.58
CA ARG A 110 -16.43 -8.14 6.01
C ARG A 110 -15.01 -8.22 6.57
N ARG A 111 -14.76 -7.48 7.65
CA ARG A 111 -13.58 -7.60 8.53
C ARG A 111 -14.07 -7.82 9.96
N ARG A 112 -13.38 -8.67 10.74
CA ARG A 112 -13.75 -8.93 12.13
C ARG A 112 -13.19 -7.82 13.02
N GLY A 113 -14.05 -7.14 13.76
CA GLY A 113 -13.69 -6.05 14.67
C GLY A 113 -14.94 -5.28 15.11
N SER A 114 -14.74 -4.19 15.85
CA SER A 114 -15.77 -3.23 16.25
C SER A 114 -15.42 -1.83 15.72
N LEU A 115 -16.36 -0.88 15.83
CA LEU A 115 -16.07 0.53 15.57
C LEU A 115 -15.13 1.07 16.66
N GLN A 116 -14.08 1.79 16.26
CA GLN A 116 -13.06 2.36 17.14
C GLN A 116 -12.57 3.71 16.59
N SER A 117 -11.99 4.55 17.45
CA SER A 117 -11.18 5.71 17.04
C SER A 117 -9.70 5.36 17.10
N TYR A 118 -8.92 5.86 16.13
CA TYR A 118 -7.47 5.71 16.07
C TYR A 118 -6.74 7.05 15.94
N LEU A 119 -7.51 8.14 15.98
CA LEU A 119 -7.02 9.50 16.01
C LEU A 119 -7.49 10.07 17.35
N ASP A 120 -6.55 10.61 18.11
CA ASP A 120 -6.81 11.33 19.36
C ASP A 120 -7.22 12.78 19.09
#